data_AF-A0A3B0P117-F1
#
_entry.id   AF-A0A3B0P117-F1
#
_cell.length_a   1.000
_cell.length_b   1.000
_cell.length_c   1.000
_cell.angle_alpha   90.00
_cell.angle_beta   90.00
_cell.angle_gamma   90.00
#
_symmetry.space_group_name_H-M   'P 1'
#
loop_
_entity.id
_entity.type
_entity.pdbx_description
1 polymer ?
#
loop_
_entity_poly.entity_id
_entity_poly.type
_entity_poly.pdbx_seq_one_letter_code
_entity_poly.pdbx_strand_id
1 'polypeptide(L)' 'MMTAQIIKPASPINGKRLSITFSKQIDAKIPTFLLFVNDPKCAHFTYLRYIENQIRQNYDFSGTPINLVLKNKNKKEEK' A
#
# COMPACT_ATOMS: atom_id res chain seq x y z
N MET A 1 8.06 -14.60 6.14
CA MET A 1 8.89 -13.48 5.66
C MET A 1 8.73 -13.39 4.16
N MET A 2 7.93 -12.44 3.65
CA MET A 2 7.72 -12.27 2.21
C MET A 2 8.14 -10.85 1.82
N THR A 3 9.32 -10.75 1.23
CA THR A 3 9.82 -9.56 0.53
C THR A 3 9.08 -9.44 -0.80
N ALA A 4 7.88 -8.85 -0.76
CA ALA A 4 7.18 -8.44 -1.97
C ALA A 4 7.81 -7.14 -2.50
N GLN A 5 8.92 -7.25 -3.23
CA GLN A 5 9.15 -6.32 -4.32
C GLN A 5 8.15 -6.69 -5.41
N ILE A 6 6.99 -6.07 -5.28
CA ILE A 6 5.85 -6.14 -6.17
C ILE A 6 6.30 -6.04 -7.64
N ILE A 7 5.78 -6.94 -8.46
CA ILE A 7 6.02 -7.28 -9.88
C ILE A 7 6.03 -6.08 -10.86
N LYS A 8 5.74 -4.86 -10.39
CA LYS A 8 5.82 -3.64 -11.17
C LYS A 8 6.55 -2.54 -10.37
N PRO A 9 7.68 -2.02 -10.88
CA PRO A 9 8.28 -0.85 -10.27
C PRO A 9 7.28 0.31 -10.34
N ALA A 10 7.06 0.98 -9.20
CA ALA A 10 6.28 2.21 -9.19
C ALA A 10 6.97 3.24 -10.08
N SER A 11 6.21 3.94 -10.92
CA SER A 11 6.74 5.00 -11.76
C SER A 11 7.46 6.03 -10.87
N PRO A 12 8.70 6.43 -11.19
CA PRO A 12 9.40 7.44 -10.42
C PRO A 12 8.63 8.76 -10.55
N ILE A 13 8.17 9.29 -9.41
CA ILE A 13 7.56 10.62 -9.34
C ILE A 13 8.61 11.53 -8.70
N ASN A 14 9.00 12.59 -9.40
CA ASN A 14 10.01 13.54 -8.92
C ASN A 14 11.39 12.89 -8.62
N GLY A 15 11.81 11.92 -9.44
CA GLY A 15 13.09 11.21 -9.26
C GLY A 15 13.14 10.28 -8.05
N LYS A 16 12.07 10.21 -7.24
CA LYS A 16 11.96 9.32 -6.09
C LYS A 16 11.07 8.13 -6.46
N ARG A 17 11.58 6.93 -6.20
CA ARG A 17 10.81 5.68 -6.34
C ARG A 17 10.01 5.42 -5.08
N LEU A 18 8.75 5.03 -5.24
CA LEU A 18 7.96 4.53 -4.11
C LEU A 18 8.54 3.19 -3.65
N SER A 19 8.91 3.13 -2.37
CA SER A 19 9.37 1.89 -1.74
C SER A 19 8.42 1.55 -0.60
N ILE A 20 7.78 0.40 -0.71
CA ILE A 20 6.95 -0.18 0.35
C ILE A 20 7.87 -1.02 1.21
N THR A 21 7.97 -0.67 2.50
CA THR A 21 8.82 -1.41 3.45
C THR A 21 8.10 -2.66 3.94
N PHE A 22 6.85 -2.49 4.38
CA PHE A 22 6.00 -3.58 4.84
C PHE A 22 4.54 -3.12 4.84
N SER A 23 3.63 -4.08 4.88
CA SER A 23 2.20 -3.87 5.03
C SER A 23 1.67 -4.59 6.27
N LYS A 24 0.60 -4.07 6.87
CA LYS A 24 -0.11 -4.71 7.98
C LYS A 24 -1.62 -4.63 7.75
N GLN A 25 -2.33 -5.70 8.03
CA GLN A 25 -3.79 -5.68 8.11
C GLN A 25 -4.21 -5.11 9.47
N ILE A 26 -5.12 -4.13 9.45
CA ILE A 26 -5.76 -3.59 10.64
C ILE A 26 -7.10 -4.31 10.80
N ASP A 27 -7.42 -4.69 12.03
CA ASP A 27 -8.74 -5.22 12.37
C ASP A 27 -9.75 -4.08 12.33
N ALA A 28 -10.65 -4.13 11.36
CA ALA A 28 -11.68 -3.12 11.14
C ALA A 28 -12.89 -3.78 10.45
N LYS A 29 -14.06 -3.16 10.58
CA LYS A 29 -15.30 -3.60 9.92
C LYS A 29 -15.17 -3.77 8.40
N ILE A 30 -14.21 -3.07 7.80
CA ILE A 30 -13.84 -3.15 6.38
C ILE A 30 -12.37 -3.60 6.33
N PRO A 31 -11.99 -4.57 5.48
CA PRO A 31 -10.60 -5.01 5.36
C PRO A 31 -9.70 -3.82 4.99
N THR A 32 -8.88 -3.40 5.95
CA THR A 32 -8.03 -2.21 5.84
C THR A 32 -6.57 -2.62 5.91
N PHE A 33 -5.80 -2.25 4.88
CA PHE A 33 -4.37 -2.51 4.82
C PHE A 33 -3.59 -1.22 5.00
N LEU A 34 -2.70 -1.24 5.98
CA LEU A 34 -1.74 -0.18 6.25
C LEU A 34 -0.44 -0.48 5.49
N LEU A 35 -0.09 0.39 4.55
CA LEU A 35 1.12 0.30 3.75
C LEU A 35 2.15 1.31 4.28
N PHE A 36 3.30 0.83 4.74
CA PHE A 36 4.40 1.68 5.15
C PHE A 36 5.28 1.99 3.95
N VAL A 37 5.29 3.25 3.54
CA VAL A 37 6.01 3.76 2.38
C VAL A 37 7.05 4.79 2.78
N ASN A 38 8.03 5.01 1.91
CA ASN A 38 9.01 6.09 2.07
C ASN A 38 8.39 7.49 1.91
N ASP A 39 7.50 7.67 0.93
CA ASP A 39 6.81 8.93 0.69
C ASP A 39 5.39 8.66 0.14
N PRO A 40 4.32 9.05 0.88
CA PRO A 40 2.94 8.83 0.44
C PRO A 40 2.55 9.69 -0.75
N LYS A 41 3.25 10.82 -1.01
CA LYS A 41 2.99 11.67 -2.18
C LYS A 41 3.52 11.05 -3.48
N CYS A 42 4.47 10.11 -3.39
CA CYS A 42 4.94 9.32 -4.52
C CYS A 42 3.97 8.18 -4.90
N ALA A 43 2.95 7.89 -4.09
CA ALA A 43 1.98 6.84 -4.37
C ALA A 43 0.82 7.39 -5.22
N HIS A 44 0.92 7.19 -6.54
CA HIS A 44 -0.16 7.55 -7.45
C HIS A 44 -1.35 6.58 -7.34
N PHE A 45 -2.57 7.06 -7.62
CA PHE A 45 -3.80 6.26 -7.54
C PHE A 45 -3.74 4.98 -8.40
N THR A 46 -3.07 5.04 -9.56
CA THR A 46 -2.92 3.88 -10.45
C THR A 46 -2.14 2.76 -9.78
N TYR A 47 -1.11 3.11 -9.00
CA TYR A 47 -0.33 2.14 -8.27
C TYR A 47 -1.11 1.55 -7.08
N LEU A 48 -1.92 2.38 -6.42
CA LEU A 48 -2.83 1.91 -5.36
C LEU A 48 -3.87 0.92 -5.88
N ARG A 49 -4.50 1.20 -7.03
CA ARG A 49 -5.43 0.24 -7.67
C ARG A 49 -4.74 -1.06 -8.07
N TYR A 50 -3.50 -0.97 -8.53
CA TYR A 50 -2.72 -2.16 -8.84
C TYR A 50 -2.47 -3.01 -7.58
N ILE A 51 -2.10 -2.40 -6.45
CA ILE A 51 -1.94 -3.10 -5.16
C ILE A 51 -3.27 -3.70 -4.70
N GLU A 52 -4.37 -2.95 -4.79
CA GLU A 52 -5.72 -3.43 -4.44
C GLU A 52 -6.09 -4.69 -5.25
N ASN A 53 -5.85 -4.67 -6.56
CA ASN A 53 -6.10 -5.82 -7.44
C ASN A 53 -5.18 -7.00 -7.10
N GLN A 54 -3.94 -6.77 -6.69
CA GLN A 54 -3.04 -7.85 -6.25
C GLN A 54 -3.49 -8.46 -4.93
N ILE A 55 -4.00 -7.66 -4.00
CA ILE A 55 -4.57 -8.16 -2.74
C ILE A 55 -5.82 -8.98 -3.03
N ARG A 56 -6.73 -8.51 -3.90
CA ARG A 56 -7.93 -9.27 -4.31
C ARG A 56 -7.63 -10.59 -5.02
N GLN A 57 -6.50 -10.70 -5.71
CA GLN A 57 -6.09 -11.97 -6.34
C GLN A 57 -5.57 -12.99 -5.33
N ASN A 58 -4.92 -12.52 -4.25
CA ASN A 58 -4.38 -13.41 -3.22
C ASN A 58 -5.39 -13.74 -2.12
N TYR A 59 -6.39 -12.88 -1.93
CA TYR A 59 -7.41 -13.01 -0.89
C TYR A 59 -8.80 -12.75 -1.47
N ASP A 60 -9.72 -13.66 -1.20
CA ASP A 60 -11.10 -13.56 -1.70
C ASP A 60 -11.90 -12.54 -0.88
N PHE A 61 -11.88 -11.27 -1.33
CA PHE A 61 -12.66 -10.17 -0.75
C PHE A 61 -13.86 -9.79 -1.62
N SER A 62 -14.57 -10.79 -2.14
CA SER A 62 -15.72 -10.58 -3.01
C SER A 62 -16.85 -9.85 -2.26
N GLY A 63 -17.28 -8.70 -2.78
CA GLY A 63 -18.37 -7.90 -2.21
C GLY A 63 -17.98 -6.91 -1.10
N THR A 64 -16.73 -6.91 -0.63
CA THR A 64 -16.23 -5.90 0.33
C THR A 64 -15.25 -4.93 -0.32
N PRO A 65 -15.40 -3.60 -0.13
CA PRO A 65 -14.36 -2.66 -0.52
C PRO A 65 -13.10 -2.89 0.33
N ILE A 66 -11.93 -2.69 -0.26
CA ILE A 66 -10.65 -2.76 0.46
C ILE A 66 -10.18 -1.33 0.69
N ASN A 67 -9.84 -1.00 1.93
CA ASN A 67 -9.27 0.30 2.26
C ASN A 67 -7.74 0.20 2.30
N LEU A 68 -7.07 1.04 1.51
CA LEU A 68 -5.61 1.17 1.53
C LEU A 68 -5.22 2.48 2.22
N VAL A 69 -4.51 2.38 3.34
CA VAL A 69 -3.99 3.53 4.08
C VAL A 69 -2.47 3.56 3.91
N LEU A 70 -1.95 4.66 3.37
CA LEU A 70 -0.51 4.87 3.23
C LEU A 70 0.01 5.63 4.44
N LYS A 71 1.00 5.06 5.14
CA LYS A 71 1.75 5.76 6.17
C LYS A 71 3.20 5.95 5.76
N ASN A 72 3.71 7.15 6.01
CA ASN A 72 5.13 7.43 5.79
C ASN A 72 5.94 6.85 6.96
N LYS A 73 6.96 6.04 6.66
CA LYS A 73 7.90 5.52 7.65
C LYS A 73 8.62 6.63 8.44
N ASN A 74 8.84 7.80 7.83
CA ASN A 74 9.57 8.92 8.41
C ASN A 74 8.69 9.99 9.07
N LYS A 75 7.37 10.00 8.84
CA LYS A 75 6.50 10.83 9.67
C LYS A 75 6.15 10.03 10.92
N LYS A 76 6.87 10.30 12.02
CA LYS A 76 6.26 10.28 13.34
C LYS A 76 5.06 11.22 13.24
N GLU A 77 3.85 10.69 13.15
CA GLU A 77 2.68 11.47 13.54
C GLU A 77 2.75 11.59 15.06
N GLU A 78 3.25 12.72 15.52
CA GLU A 78 2.79 13.31 16.77
C GLU A 78 1.30 13.62 16.63
N LYS A 79 0.56 13.21 17.66
CA LYS A 79 -0.85 13.46 18.01
C LYS A 79 -1.91 12.54 17.41
#